data_AF-A0A831XQG0-F1
#
_entry.id   AF-A0A831XQG0-F1
#
_cell.length_a   1.000
_cell.length_b   1.000
_cell.length_c   1.000
_cell.angle_alpha   90.00
_cell.angle_beta   90.00
_cell.angle_gamma   90.00
#
_symmetry.space_group_name_H-M   'P 1'
#
loop_
_entity.id
_entity.type
_entity.pdbx_description
1 polymer ?
#
loop_
_entity_poly.entity_id
_entity_poly.type
_entity_poly.pdbx_seq_one_letter_code
_entity_poly.pdbx_strand_id
1 'polypeptide(L)' 'MSTITAHYVWNIAQQDRLRIGEWSKALDVPRLVAHILMHRGVDSIEDAERVRSPAQDDLSDPFELQDMDKAVARIH' A
#
# COMPACT_ATOMS: atom_id res chain seq x y z
N MET A 1 -1.12 23.01 -39.16
CA MET A 1 -1.91 22.48 -38.02
C MET A 1 -0.93 21.86 -37.05
N SER A 2 -0.65 22.53 -35.92
CA SER A 2 0.26 21.98 -34.90
C SER A 2 -0.46 20.88 -34.12
N THR A 3 0.10 19.67 -34.13
CA THR A 3 -0.35 18.54 -33.31
C THR A 3 0.21 18.66 -31.90
N ILE A 4 -0.65 18.49 -30.90
CA ILE A 4 -0.25 18.38 -29.49
C ILE A 4 0.27 16.95 -29.29
N THR A 5 1.55 16.79 -28.96
CA THR A 5 2.15 15.51 -28.59
C THR A 5 2.03 15.34 -27.07
N ALA A 6 1.38 14.28 -26.61
CA ALA A 6 1.36 13.93 -25.19
C ALA A 6 2.72 13.36 -24.77
N HIS A 7 3.33 13.90 -23.72
CA HIS A 7 4.65 13.47 -23.21
C HIS A 7 4.57 12.32 -22.18
N TYR A 8 3.38 11.90 -21.77
CA TYR A 8 3.18 10.87 -20.76
C TYR A 8 2.19 9.80 -21.25
N VAL A 9 2.53 8.55 -21.00
CA VAL A 9 1.67 7.39 -21.24
C VAL A 9 1.16 6.90 -19.89
N TRP A 10 -0.16 6.90 -19.73
CA TRP A 10 -0.80 6.34 -18.55
C TRP A 10 -0.72 4.82 -18.59
N ASN A 11 -0.14 4.22 -17.56
CA ASN A 11 -0.16 2.77 -17.38
C ASN A 11 -1.28 2.42 -16.40
N ILE A 12 -2.33 1.75 -16.89
CA ILE A 12 -3.45 1.33 -16.08
C ILE A 12 -3.19 -0.09 -15.62
N ALA A 13 -3.21 -0.29 -14.31
CA ALA A 13 -2.95 -1.58 -13.70
C ALA A 13 -4.00 -2.63 -14.10
N GLN A 14 -3.55 -3.86 -14.36
CA GLN A 14 -4.42 -4.96 -14.77
C GLN A 14 -5.37 -5.36 -13.63
N GLN A 15 -6.63 -5.64 -13.97
CA GLN A 15 -7.68 -6.00 -13.01
C GLN A 15 -8.02 -7.49 -13.10
N ASP A 16 -7.50 -8.30 -12.16
CA ASP A 16 -7.98 -9.67 -11.98
C ASP A 16 -9.28 -9.66 -11.16
N ARG A 17 -10.42 -9.64 -11.87
CA ARG A 17 -11.74 -9.50 -11.24
C ARG A 17 -12.08 -10.65 -10.29
N LEU A 18 -11.57 -11.86 -10.53
CA LEU A 18 -11.83 -13.02 -9.69
C LEU A 18 -11.07 -12.87 -8.38
N ARG A 19 -9.75 -12.67 -8.48
CA ARG A 19 -8.88 -12.49 -7.32
C ARG A 19 -9.33 -11.28 -6.48
N ILE A 20 -9.67 -10.16 -7.11
CA ILE A 20 -10.20 -8.96 -6.42
C ILE A 20 -11.50 -9.29 -5.68
N GLY A 21 -12.38 -10.11 -6.28
CA GLY A 21 -13.63 -10.54 -5.65
C GLY A 21 -13.41 -11.44 -4.44
N GLU A 22 -12.44 -12.36 -4.51
CA GLU A 22 -12.05 -13.24 -3.40
C GLU A 22 -11.51 -12.41 -2.24
N TRP A 23 -10.58 -11.50 -2.51
CA TRP A 23 -9.98 -10.64 -1.50
C TRP A 23 -10.98 -9.68 -0.86
N SER A 24 -11.85 -9.08 -1.67
CA SER A 24 -12.91 -8.20 -1.18
C SER A 24 -13.82 -8.92 -0.18
N LYS A 25 -14.15 -10.20 -0.42
CA LYS A 25 -14.94 -11.01 0.51
C LYS A 25 -14.14 -11.44 1.73
N ALA A 26 -12.90 -11.89 1.54
CA ALA A 26 -12.06 -12.39 2.63
C ALA A 26 -11.73 -11.31 3.67
N LEU A 27 -11.48 -10.08 3.20
CA LEU A 27 -11.08 -8.95 4.03
C LEU A 27 -12.28 -8.06 4.46
N ASP A 28 -13.48 -8.35 3.96
CA ASP A 28 -14.69 -7.51 4.11
C ASP A 28 -14.45 -6.02 3.75
N VAL A 29 -13.84 -5.80 2.57
CA VAL A 29 -13.53 -4.46 2.05
C VAL A 29 -14.11 -4.23 0.65
N PRO A 30 -14.30 -2.99 0.20
CA PRO A 30 -14.67 -2.70 -1.19
C PRO A 30 -13.66 -3.26 -2.19
N ARG A 31 -14.13 -3.73 -3.35
CA ARG A 31 -13.27 -4.26 -4.43
C ARG A 31 -12.14 -3.30 -4.83
N LEU A 32 -12.39 -1.99 -4.80
CA LEU A 32 -11.37 -0.99 -5.09
C LEU A 32 -10.20 -1.05 -4.08
N VAL A 33 -10.50 -1.26 -2.80
CA VAL A 33 -9.49 -1.40 -1.76
C VAL A 33 -8.68 -2.68 -1.95
N ALA A 34 -9.36 -3.81 -2.20
CA ALA A 34 -8.69 -5.07 -2.52
C ALA A 34 -7.76 -4.94 -3.74
N HIS A 35 -8.20 -4.24 -4.78
CA HIS A 35 -7.38 -3.94 -5.96
C HIS A 35 -6.16 -3.09 -5.63
N ILE A 36 -6.30 -2.05 -4.80
CA ILE A 36 -5.18 -1.20 -4.39
C ILE A 36 -4.16 -1.99 -3.56
N LEU A 37 -4.60 -2.85 -2.65
CA LEU A 37 -3.72 -3.66 -1.81
C LEU A 37 -2.86 -4.59 -2.67
N MET A 38 -3.46 -5.30 -3.63
CA MET A 38 -2.71 -6.15 -4.57
C MET A 38 -1.65 -5.38 -5.35
N HIS A 39 -1.98 -4.20 -5.87
CA HIS A 39 -1.04 -3.37 -6.63
C HIS A 39 -0.01 -2.64 -5.76
N ARG A 40 -0.15 -2.68 -4.43
CA ARG A 40 0.85 -2.21 -3.47
C ARG A 40 1.85 -3.31 -3.07
N GLY A 41 1.78 -4.49 -3.68
CA GLY A 41 2.66 -5.61 -3.35
C GLY A 41 2.23 -6.36 -2.10
N VAL A 42 0.95 -6.28 -1.72
CA VAL A 42 0.38 -7.16 -0.70
C VAL A 42 -0.01 -8.47 -1.40
N ASP A 43 0.65 -9.56 -1.02
CA ASP A 43 0.58 -10.82 -1.77
C ASP A 43 -0.34 -11.88 -1.12
N SER A 44 -0.69 -11.71 0.17
CA SER A 44 -1.56 -12.61 0.93
C SER A 44 -2.67 -11.88 1.69
N ILE A 45 -3.69 -12.63 2.12
CA ILE A 45 -4.78 -12.11 2.96
C ILE A 45 -4.24 -11.74 4.34
N GLU A 46 -3.30 -12.53 4.86
CA GLU A 46 -2.62 -12.30 6.13
C GLU A 46 -1.81 -10.99 6.11
N ASP A 47 -1.07 -10.73 5.03
CA ASP A 47 -0.34 -9.47 4.87
C ASP A 47 -1.31 -8.28 4.75
N ALA A 48 -2.43 -8.47 4.04
CA ALA A 48 -3.45 -7.44 3.91
C ALA A 48 -4.08 -7.07 5.24
N GLU A 49 -4.33 -8.05 6.11
CA GLU A 49 -4.82 -7.83 7.47
C GLU A 49 -3.78 -7.10 8.33
N ARG A 50 -2.50 -7.49 8.26
CA ARG A 50 -1.41 -6.82 8.99
C ARG A 50 -1.24 -5.36 8.58
N VAL A 51 -1.34 -5.06 7.28
CA VAL A 51 -1.29 -3.68 6.78
C VAL A 51 -2.50 -2.87 7.24
N ARG A 52 -3.68 -3.49 7.34
CA ARG A 52 -4.92 -2.82 7.75
C ARG A 52 -4.93 -2.51 9.25
N SER A 53 -4.44 -3.44 10.07
CA SER A 53 -4.44 -3.34 11.53
C SER A 53 -3.12 -3.86 12.10
N PRO A 54 -2.01 -3.10 11.96
CA PRO A 54 -0.72 -3.52 12.48
C PRO A 54 -0.78 -3.64 14.01
N ALA A 55 -0.25 -4.74 14.54
CA ALA A 55 -0.01 -4.87 15.97
C ALA A 55 1.18 -3.99 16.39
N GLN A 56 1.28 -3.69 17.68
CA GLN A 56 2.43 -2.95 18.22
C GLN A 56 3.75 -3.65 17.88
N ASP A 57 3.77 -4.99 17.92
CA ASP A 57 4.94 -5.83 17.66
C ASP A 57 5.30 -5.92 16.17
N ASP A 58 4.40 -5.47 15.26
CA ASP A 58 4.70 -5.37 13.82
C ASP A 58 5.50 -4.10 13.48
N LEU A 59 5.60 -3.15 14.41
CA LEU A 59 6.31 -1.88 14.21
C LEU A 59 7.82 -2.07 14.42
N SER A 60 8.62 -1.50 13.52
CA SER A 60 10.07 -1.44 13.70
C SER A 60 10.44 -0.55 14.90
N ASP A 61 11.58 -0.86 15.55
CA ASP A 61 12.14 0.02 16.58
C ASP A 61 12.33 1.42 15.98
N PRO A 62 11.71 2.48 16.55
CA PRO A 62 11.84 3.83 16.06
C PRO A 62 13.30 4.29 15.94
N PHE A 63 14.22 3.77 16.77
CA PHE A 63 15.63 4.14 16.73
C PHE A 63 16.42 3.56 15.56
N GLU A 64 15.82 2.64 14.78
CA GLU A 64 16.36 2.21 13.49
C GLU A 64 16.16 3.27 12.39
N LEU A 65 15.25 4.23 12.60
CA LEU A 65 15.07 5.34 11.67
C LEU A 65 16.27 6.29 11.75
N GLN A 66 16.74 6.71 10.57
CA GLN A 66 17.88 7.62 10.45
C GLN A 66 17.69 8.87 11.32
N ASP A 67 18.69 9.14 12.18
CA ASP A 67 18.75 10.32 13.06
C ASP A 67 17.58 10.44 14.07
N MET A 68 16.92 9.33 14.42
CA MET A 68 15.86 9.35 15.44
C MET A 68 16.37 9.86 16.80
N ASP A 69 17.59 9.50 17.18
CA ASP A 69 18.27 9.97 18.39
C ASP A 69 18.40 11.51 18.42
N LYS A 70 18.82 12.11 17.30
CA LYS A 70 18.94 13.58 17.17
C LYS A 70 17.58 14.26 17.23
N ALA A 71 16.55 13.65 16.63
CA ALA A 71 15.19 14.18 16.64
C ALA A 71 14.64 14.25 18.08
N VAL A 72 14.83 13.20 18.88
CA VAL A 72 14.41 13.16 20.30
C VAL A 72 15.15 14.22 21.10
N ALA A 73 16.48 14.33 20.94
CA ALA A 73 17.30 15.31 21.64
C ALA A 73 16.91 16.77 21.34
N ARG A 74 16.33 17.04 20.16
CA ARG A 74 15.85 18.38 19.78
C ARG A 74 14.52 18.76 20.42
N ILE A 75 13.65 17.78 20.70
CA ILE A 75 12.29 18.01 21.21
C ILE A 75 12.28 18.13 22.74
N HIS A 76 13.16 17.39 23.43
CA HIS A 76 13.38 17.54 24.88
C HIS A 76 13.87 18.95 25.25
#